data_AF-A0A7C4FCG8-F1
#
_entry.id   AF-A0A7C4FCG8-F1
#
_cell.length_a   1.000
_cell.length_b   1.000
_cell.length_c   1.000
_cell.angle_alpha   90.00
_cell.angle_beta   90.00
_cell.angle_gamma   90.00
#
_symmetry.space_group_name_H-M   'P 1'
#
loop_
_entity.id
_entity.type
_entity.pdbx_description
1 polymer ?
#
loop_
_entity_poly.entity_id
_entity_poly.type
_entity_poly.pdbx_seq_one_letter_code
_entity_poly.pdbx_strand_id
1 'polypeptide(L)' 'MSNVKVWKSESLGITIEIDYDKCTGEGECVNVCPTGVYEVVNGKSTAPNIDQCIQCCA' A
#
# COMPACT_ATOMS: atom_id res chain seq x y z
N MET A 1 10.27 8.04 16.07
CA MET A 1 10.98 7.72 14.81
C MET A 1 9.94 7.07 13.94
N SER A 2 9.46 7.76 12.90
CA SER A 2 8.34 7.27 12.09
C SER A 2 8.82 6.13 11.19
N ASN A 3 8.26 4.93 11.33
CA ASN A 3 8.60 3.78 10.50
C ASN A 3 7.80 3.82 9.19
N VAL A 4 8.20 4.68 8.25
CA VAL A 4 7.50 4.81 6.95
C VAL A 4 8.15 3.92 5.90
N LYS A 5 7.32 3.14 5.20
CA LYS A 5 7.71 2.36 4.01
C LYS A 5 7.15 3.01 2.75
N VAL A 6 7.96 3.01 1.70
CA VAL A 6 7.66 3.72 0.45
C VAL A 6 7.77 2.74 -0.71
N TRP A 7 6.75 2.72 -1.56
CA TRP A 7 6.72 2.02 -2.84
C TRP A 7 6.54 3.04 -3.95
N LYS A 8 7.28 2.86 -5.04
CA LYS A 8 7.23 3.73 -6.22
C LYS A 8 6.97 2.89 -7.46
N SER A 9 6.00 3.32 -8.26
CA SER A 9 5.79 2.83 -9.61
C SER A 9 6.53 3.74 -10.58
N GLU A 10 7.56 3.22 -11.23
CA GLU A 10 8.28 3.91 -12.30
C GLU A 10 7.41 4.03 -13.56
N SER A 11 6.45 3.12 -13.75
CA SER A 11 5.60 3.07 -14.95
C SER A 11 4.43 4.05 -14.90
N LEU A 12 3.82 4.24 -13.73
CA LEU A 12 2.65 5.11 -13.54
C LEU A 12 2.98 6.41 -12.81
N GLY A 13 4.20 6.56 -12.27
CA GLY A 13 4.60 7.73 -11.49
C GLY A 13 3.91 7.84 -10.12
N ILE A 14 3.38 6.72 -9.62
CA ILE A 14 2.63 6.66 -8.36
C ILE A 14 3.59 6.35 -7.21
N THR A 15 3.42 7.04 -6.08
CA THR A 15 4.14 6.75 -4.84
C THR A 15 3.13 6.43 -3.74
N ILE A 16 3.33 5.31 -3.05
CA ILE A 16 2.54 4.88 -1.90
C ILE A 16 3.46 4.88 -0.68
N GLU A 17 3.07 5.64 0.34
CA GLU A 17 3.78 5.70 1.62
C GLU A 17 2.87 5.14 2.72
N ILE A 18 3.37 4.15 3.45
CA ILE A 18 2.65 3.52 4.56
C ILE A 18 3.45 3.75 5.84
N ASP A 19 2.84 4.45 6.78
CA ASP A 19 3.37 4.61 8.13
C ASP A 19 3.07 3.34 8.93
N TYR A 20 4.11 2.53 9.20
CA TYR A 20 3.98 1.28 9.94
C TYR A 20 3.71 1.49 11.43
N ASP A 21 3.97 2.68 11.97
CA ASP A 21 3.60 2.99 13.35
C ASP A 21 2.09 3.21 13.47
N LYS A 22 1.45 3.70 12.41
CA LYS A 22 -0.01 3.87 12.32
C LYS A 22 -0.73 2.66 11.73
N CYS A 23 -0.05 1.86 10.91
CA CYS A 23 -0.62 0.66 10.31
C CYS A 23 -0.87 -0.39 11.39
N THR A 24 -2.13 -0.64 11.71
CA THR A 24 -2.58 -1.67 12.67
C THR A 24 -2.65 -3.07 12.04
N GLY A 25 -2.56 -3.17 10.72
CA GLY A 25 -2.67 -4.45 10.00
C GLY A 25 -4.09 -4.94 9.79
N GLU A 26 -5.10 -4.08 9.93
CA GLU A 26 -6.52 -4.40 9.74
C GLU A 26 -6.86 -4.94 8.34
N GLY A 27 -6.06 -4.57 7.33
CA GLY A 27 -6.23 -5.08 5.97
C GLY A 27 -7.38 -4.44 5.17
N GLU A 28 -7.99 -3.35 5.67
CA GLU A 28 -9.02 -2.61 4.90
C GLU A 28 -8.51 -2.14 3.54
N CYS A 29 -7.25 -1.70 3.46
CA CYS A 29 -6.58 -1.35 2.19
C CYS A 29 -6.56 -2.50 1.18
N VAL A 30 -6.45 -3.75 1.61
CA VAL A 30 -6.50 -4.93 0.73
C VAL A 30 -7.94 -5.18 0.26
N ASN A 31 -8.92 -5.04 1.18
CA ASN A 31 -10.33 -5.29 0.88
C ASN A 31 -10.93 -4.26 -0.07
N VAL A 32 -10.54 -2.99 0.08
CA VAL A 32 -11.10 -1.90 -0.72
C VAL A 32 -10.42 -1.76 -2.08
N CYS A 33 -9.18 -2.24 -2.22
CA CYS A 33 -8.40 -2.07 -3.44
C CYS A 33 -8.96 -2.92 -4.58
N PRO A 34 -9.50 -2.30 -5.65
CA PRO A 34 -10.14 -3.04 -6.73
C PRO A 34 -9.16 -3.86 -7.58
N THR A 35 -7.86 -3.53 -7.53
CA THR A 35 -6.81 -4.17 -8.33
C THR A 35 -5.81 -4.97 -7.50
N GLY A 36 -6.02 -5.10 -6.18
CA GLY A 36 -5.14 -5.92 -5.34
C GLY A 36 -3.70 -5.40 -5.26
N VAL A 37 -3.53 -4.08 -5.19
CA VAL A 37 -2.21 -3.42 -5.03
C VAL A 37 -1.57 -3.79 -3.70
N TYR A 38 -2.39 -3.83 -2.65
CA TYR A 38 -1.95 -4.01 -1.27
C TYR A 38 -1.97 -5.48 -0.85
N GLU A 39 -1.05 -5.84 0.04
CA GLU A 39 -1.03 -7.10 0.77
C GLU A 39 -0.80 -6.83 2.26
N VAL A 40 -1.18 -7.76 3.14
CA VAL A 40 -0.82 -7.70 4.56
C VAL A 40 0.16 -8.82 4.85
N VAL A 41 1.39 -8.45 5.23
CA VAL A 41 2.47 -9.38 5.56
C VAL A 41 2.93 -9.08 7.00
N ASN A 42 2.95 -10.11 7.85
CA ASN A 42 3.33 -9.98 9.27
C ASN A 42 2.53 -8.90 10.02
N GLY A 43 1.24 -8.73 9.68
CA GLY A 43 0.37 -7.72 10.30
C GLY A 43 0.68 -6.28 9.89
N LYS A 44 1.40 -6.05 8.78
CA LYS A 44 1.64 -4.73 8.20
C LYS A 44 1.28 -4.73 6.72
N SER A 45 0.72 -3.61 6.25
CA SER A 45 0.38 -3.44 4.84
C SER A 45 1.63 -3.20 3.99
N THR A 46 1.70 -3.85 2.84
CA THR A 46 2.71 -3.70 1.79
C THR A 46 2.02 -3.41 0.46
N ALA A 47 2.74 -2.84 -0.51
CA ALA A 47 2.20 -2.56 -1.85
C ALA A 47 3.09 -3.14 -2.97
N PRO A 48 3.21 -4.49 -3.08
CA PRO A 48 4.07 -5.11 -4.08
C PRO A 48 3.59 -4.89 -5.53
N ASN A 49 2.28 -4.76 -5.74
CA ASN A 49 1.67 -4.60 -7.06
C ASN A 49 1.35 -3.13 -7.39
N ILE A 50 2.21 -2.19 -6.98
CA ILE A 50 1.98 -0.75 -7.18
C ILE A 50 1.77 -0.34 -8.65
N ASP A 51 2.35 -1.10 -9.59
CA ASP A 51 2.13 -0.90 -11.03
C ASP A 51 0.70 -1.25 -11.51
N GLN A 52 -0.14 -1.85 -10.65
CA GLN A 52 -1.56 -2.10 -10.94
C GLN A 52 -2.47 -1.03 -10.30
N CYS A 53 -1.91 0.02 -9.71
CA CYS A 53 -2.70 1.08 -9.10
C CYS A 53 -3.40 1.91 -10.18
N ILE A 54 -4.73 1.94 -10.11
CA ILE A 54 -5.58 2.73 -11.03
C ILE A 54 -5.94 4.11 -10.48
N GLN A 55 -5.27 4.56 -9.43
CA GLN A 55 -5.50 5.86 -8.77
C GLN A 55 -6.95 6.07 -8.32
N CYS A 56 -7.61 5.00 -7.86
CA CYS A 56 -8.98 5.06 -7.37
C CYS A 56 -9.13 5.75 -6.00
N CYS A 57 -8.04 5.87 -5.22
CA CYS A 57 -8.00 6.47 -3.88
C CYS A 57 -9.05 5.91 -2.91
N ALA A 58 -9.38 4.63 -3.07
CA ALA A 58 -10.31 3.90 -2.23
C ALA A 58 -9.67 3.49 -0.90
#